data_AF-A0A7S1CYH0-F1
#
_entry.id   AF-A0A7S1CYH0-F1
#
_cell.length_a   1.000
_cell.length_b   1.000
_cell.length_c   1.000
_cell.angle_alpha   90.00
_cell.angle_beta   90.00
_cell.angle_gamma   90.00
#
_symmetry.space_group_name_H-M   'P 1'
#
loop_
_entity.id
_entity.type
_entity.pdbx_description
1 polymer ?
#
loop_
_entity_poly.entity_id
_entity_poly.type
_entity_poly.pdbx_seq_one_letter_code
_entity_poly.pdbx_strand_id
1 'polypeptide(L)'
;RAASIVTHTCPNVTMSWKASLSRHLPLLRFFGCVESPASRGIMAWYNNNYDELKLLNPTMPLMMRTAENAFPAVVTEIDFTVDHLLTYMLQHELFRNENGTLAEDRIEAAKAYLKTDWALLRQERWAHSGFDPERPFLDEERPDWRYEPAIAKDLALYLELKDAADEQMKIIKSGPDMEYERAENSLIMCQRVDLWCAGEAEVERAVR
;
A
#
# COMPACT_ATOMS: atom_id res chain seq x y z
N ARG A 1 23.53 59.23 -15.61
CA ARG A 1 22.28 58.47 -15.86
C ARG A 1 22.55 57.04 -15.43
N ALA A 2 22.13 56.66 -14.22
CA ALA A 2 22.28 55.31 -13.71
C ALA A 2 21.16 54.43 -14.28
N ALA A 3 21.52 53.30 -14.89
CA ALA A 3 20.57 52.30 -15.35
C ALA A 3 20.16 51.41 -14.17
N SER A 4 18.89 51.46 -13.81
CA SER A 4 18.27 50.56 -12.85
C SER A 4 18.09 49.19 -13.49
N ILE A 5 18.77 48.16 -12.95
CA ILE A 5 18.52 46.77 -13.28
C ILE A 5 17.21 46.38 -12.60
N VAL A 6 16.15 46.22 -13.39
CA VAL A 6 14.89 45.63 -12.94
C VAL A 6 15.12 44.11 -12.88
N THR A 7 15.24 43.58 -11.66
CA THR A 7 15.19 42.14 -11.43
C THR A 7 13.74 41.69 -11.60
N HIS A 8 13.43 41.08 -12.75
CA HIS A 8 12.19 40.31 -12.89
C HIS A 8 12.23 39.15 -11.89
N THR A 9 11.46 39.25 -10.82
CA THR A 9 11.15 38.12 -9.96
C THR A 9 10.30 37.15 -10.79
N CYS A 10 10.88 36.01 -11.13
CA CYS A 10 10.10 34.88 -11.63
C CYS A 10 9.06 34.53 -10.55
N PRO A 11 7.76 34.41 -10.86
CA PRO A 11 6.81 33.91 -9.89
C PRO A 11 7.28 32.52 -9.44
N ASN A 12 7.35 32.29 -8.12
CA ASN A 12 7.70 31.02 -7.53
C ASN A 12 7.00 29.90 -8.30
N VAL A 13 7.77 29.16 -9.10
CA VAL A 13 7.27 27.97 -9.79
C VAL A 13 6.88 27.02 -8.68
N THR A 14 5.58 26.95 -8.42
CA THR A 14 5.01 26.04 -7.44
C THR A 14 5.38 24.65 -7.93
N MET A 15 6.31 24.01 -7.24
CA MET A 15 6.84 22.72 -7.67
C MET A 15 5.67 21.76 -7.79
N SER A 16 5.41 21.23 -9.00
CA SER A 16 4.17 20.48 -9.26
C SER A 16 4.00 19.26 -8.35
N TRP A 17 5.11 18.70 -7.85
CA TRP A 17 5.10 17.61 -6.88
C TRP A 17 4.49 18.01 -5.54
N LYS A 18 4.71 19.24 -5.06
CA LYS A 18 4.14 19.74 -3.79
C LYS A 18 2.61 19.74 -3.83
N ALA A 19 2.02 20.07 -4.98
CA ALA A 19 0.58 20.12 -5.17
C ALA A 19 -0.09 18.75 -5.41
N SER A 20 0.71 17.71 -5.67
CA SER A 20 0.19 16.36 -5.93
C SER A 20 0.27 15.44 -4.72
N LEU A 21 0.79 15.91 -3.58
CA LEU A 21 1.00 15.07 -2.39
C LEU A 21 -0.31 14.45 -1.89
N SER A 22 -1.38 15.23 -1.81
CA SER A 22 -2.69 14.73 -1.34
C SER A 22 -3.34 13.69 -2.25
N ARG A 23 -2.84 13.50 -3.48
CA ARG A 23 -3.32 12.47 -4.41
C ARG A 23 -2.68 11.12 -4.17
N HIS A 24 -1.46 11.11 -3.61
CA HIS A 24 -0.65 9.90 -3.50
C HIS A 24 -0.40 9.49 -2.05
N LEU A 25 -0.43 10.44 -1.12
CA LEU A 25 -0.22 10.20 0.30
C LEU A 25 -1.50 10.55 1.07
N PRO A 26 -2.04 9.62 1.88
CA PRO A 26 -3.19 9.92 2.71
C PRO A 26 -2.81 10.87 3.85
N LEU A 27 -1.55 10.86 4.32
CA LEU A 27 -1.04 11.75 5.37
C LEU A 27 0.48 11.85 5.37
N LEU A 28 1.01 12.84 6.10
CA LEU A 28 2.44 12.96 6.35
C LEU A 28 2.72 13.38 7.80
N ARG A 29 3.55 12.62 8.50
CA ARG A 29 3.94 12.83 9.90
C ARG A 29 5.44 13.08 9.99
N PHE A 30 5.81 14.15 10.66
CA PHE A 30 7.19 14.47 10.99
C PHE A 30 7.41 14.16 12.47
N PHE A 31 8.48 13.45 12.78
CA PHE A 31 8.95 13.21 14.13
C PHE A 31 10.22 14.01 14.35
N GLY A 32 10.33 14.69 15.48
CA GLY A 32 11.54 15.43 15.83
C GLY A 32 11.51 15.93 17.26
N CYS A 33 12.68 16.08 17.86
CA CYS A 33 12.84 16.69 19.18
C CYS A 33 13.19 18.17 19.03
N VAL A 34 12.52 19.05 19.76
CA VAL A 34 12.76 20.51 19.68
C VAL A 34 14.18 20.88 20.15
N GLU A 35 14.68 20.17 21.16
CA GLU A 35 15.96 20.46 21.82
C GLU A 35 17.14 19.73 21.16
N SER A 36 16.87 18.62 20.45
CA SER A 36 17.93 17.81 19.88
C SER A 36 18.55 18.48 18.65
N PRO A 37 19.89 18.60 18.60
CA PRO A 37 20.57 19.18 17.43
C PRO A 37 20.35 18.35 16.15
N ALA A 38 20.06 17.04 16.28
CA ALA A 38 19.77 16.15 15.15
C ALA A 38 18.44 16.48 14.46
N SER A 39 17.45 16.99 15.21
CA SER A 39 16.11 17.30 14.70
C SER A 39 15.98 18.74 14.16
N ARG A 40 17.04 19.57 14.24
CA ARG A 40 16.98 20.96 13.75
C ARG A 40 16.63 21.06 12.27
N GLY A 41 17.15 20.15 11.44
CA GLY A 41 16.89 20.14 10.01
C GLY A 41 15.41 19.90 9.68
N ILE A 42 14.81 18.87 10.28
CA ILE A 42 13.41 18.52 10.04
C ILE A 42 12.45 19.59 10.58
N MET A 43 12.76 20.19 11.74
CA MET A 43 11.97 21.26 12.36
C MET A 43 12.01 22.54 11.52
N ALA A 44 13.20 22.95 11.06
CA ALA A 44 13.35 24.13 10.19
C ALA A 44 12.64 23.93 8.84
N TRP A 45 12.78 22.74 8.24
CA TRP A 45 12.09 22.43 6.99
C TRP A 45 10.57 22.49 7.16
N TYR A 46 10.03 21.89 8.21
CA TYR A 46 8.59 21.89 8.47
C TYR A 46 8.07 23.32 8.63
N ASN A 47 8.70 24.14 9.48
CA ASN A 47 8.26 25.52 9.71
C ASN A 47 8.31 26.38 8.44
N ASN A 48 9.31 26.17 7.58
CA ASN A 48 9.46 26.96 6.35
C ASN A 48 8.53 26.50 5.21
N ASN A 49 8.06 25.26 5.21
CA ASN A 49 7.27 24.68 4.10
C ASN A 49 5.81 24.38 4.47
N TYR A 50 5.45 24.41 5.77
CA TYR A 50 4.12 24.00 6.24
C TYR A 50 2.99 24.79 5.57
N ASP A 51 3.07 26.13 5.58
CA ASP A 51 2.00 26.99 5.08
C ASP A 51 1.75 26.76 3.58
N GLU A 52 2.82 26.66 2.79
CA GLU A 52 2.74 26.38 1.35
C GLU A 52 2.15 24.99 1.09
N LEU A 53 2.65 23.96 1.79
CA LEU A 53 2.18 22.59 1.61
C LEU A 53 0.72 22.43 2.03
N LYS A 54 0.30 23.11 3.09
CA LYS A 54 -1.07 23.05 3.58
C LYS A 54 -2.03 23.83 2.69
N LEU A 55 -1.58 24.94 2.11
CA LEU A 55 -2.34 25.69 1.10
C LEU A 55 -2.58 24.84 -0.16
N LEU A 56 -1.56 24.11 -0.61
CA LEU A 56 -1.65 23.25 -1.80
C LEU A 56 -2.42 21.94 -1.56
N ASN A 57 -2.40 21.43 -0.33
CA ASN A 57 -2.99 20.14 0.06
C ASN A 57 -3.92 20.30 1.28
N PRO A 58 -5.05 21.02 1.14
CA PRO A 58 -5.89 21.38 2.29
C PRO A 58 -6.49 20.15 3.00
N THR A 59 -6.79 19.09 2.26
CA THR A 59 -7.39 17.84 2.77
C THR A 59 -6.37 16.90 3.40
N MET A 60 -5.09 16.99 3.03
CA MET A 60 -4.06 16.09 3.55
C MET A 60 -3.66 16.47 4.99
N PRO A 61 -3.72 15.55 5.96
CA PRO A 61 -3.17 15.75 7.28
C PRO A 61 -1.65 15.86 7.23
N LEU A 62 -1.12 17.00 7.68
CA LEU A 62 0.30 17.29 7.82
C LEU A 62 0.58 17.55 9.30
N MET A 63 1.31 16.65 9.96
CA MET A 63 1.46 16.67 11.43
C MET A 63 2.93 16.68 11.84
N MET A 64 3.26 17.50 12.85
CA MET A 64 4.53 17.42 13.58
C MET A 64 4.29 16.74 14.94
N ARG A 65 5.09 15.72 15.25
CA ARG A 65 5.11 14.99 16.51
C ARG A 65 6.42 15.26 17.21
N THR A 66 6.34 16.01 18.30
CA THR A 66 7.49 16.32 19.13
C THR A 66 7.55 15.41 20.34
N ALA A 67 8.70 14.76 20.55
CA ALA A 67 8.99 13.99 21.75
C ALA A 67 10.46 14.16 22.14
N GLU A 68 10.76 14.03 23.43
CA GLU A 68 12.14 14.10 23.94
C GLU A 68 12.97 12.95 23.37
N ASN A 69 14.21 13.26 22.96
CA ASN A 69 15.13 12.31 22.32
C ASN A 69 14.57 11.54 21.10
N ALA A 70 13.52 12.04 20.46
CA ALA A 70 13.03 11.46 19.21
C ALA A 70 14.08 11.59 18.10
N PHE A 71 14.35 10.47 17.42
CA PHE A 71 15.09 10.49 16.17
C PHE A 71 14.24 11.16 15.08
N PRO A 72 14.83 12.06 14.27
CA PRO A 72 14.09 12.74 13.22
C PRO A 72 13.65 11.75 12.13
N ALA A 73 12.35 11.70 11.83
CA ALA A 73 11.78 10.81 10.81
C ALA A 73 10.58 11.44 10.11
N VAL A 74 10.31 11.04 8.86
CA VAL A 74 9.15 11.49 8.07
C VAL A 74 8.33 10.28 7.63
N VAL A 75 7.21 10.01 8.30
CA VAL A 75 6.40 8.81 8.07
C VAL A 75 5.12 9.15 7.33
N THR A 76 4.70 8.27 6.42
CA THR A 76 3.36 8.25 5.83
C THR A 76 2.68 6.94 6.19
N GLU A 77 1.36 6.93 6.22
CA GLU A 77 0.59 5.69 6.16
C GLU A 77 0.29 5.46 4.68
N ILE A 78 0.49 4.24 4.16
CA ILE A 78 0.09 3.87 2.80
C ILE A 78 -0.65 2.56 2.96
N ASP A 79 -1.90 2.49 2.52
CA ASP A 79 -2.63 1.23 2.56
C ASP A 79 -2.13 0.34 1.42
N PHE A 80 -1.48 -0.76 1.78
CA PHE A 80 -1.12 -1.80 0.82
C PHE A 80 -2.23 -2.83 0.76
N THR A 81 -2.70 -3.08 -0.46
CA THR A 81 -3.64 -4.15 -0.78
C THR A 81 -2.88 -5.29 -1.45
N VAL A 82 -3.52 -6.45 -1.53
CA VAL A 82 -3.01 -7.59 -2.30
C VAL A 82 -2.72 -7.19 -3.75
N ASP A 83 -3.53 -6.31 -4.34
CA ASP A 83 -3.32 -5.83 -5.71
C ASP A 83 -1.98 -5.08 -5.87
N HIS A 84 -1.60 -4.26 -4.88
CA HIS A 84 -0.30 -3.58 -4.87
C HIS A 84 0.85 -4.59 -4.79
N LEU A 85 0.71 -5.62 -3.95
CA LEU A 85 1.68 -6.71 -3.83
C LEU A 85 1.85 -7.47 -5.15
N LEU A 86 0.76 -7.91 -5.76
CA LEU A 86 0.81 -8.64 -7.02
C LEU A 86 1.38 -7.77 -8.15
N THR A 87 1.02 -6.49 -8.20
CA THR A 87 1.57 -5.54 -9.17
C THR A 87 3.09 -5.40 -8.98
N TYR A 88 3.56 -5.26 -7.74
CA TYR A 88 4.98 -5.22 -7.42
C TYR A 88 5.69 -6.51 -7.86
N MET A 89 5.15 -7.68 -7.52
CA MET A 89 5.74 -8.97 -7.92
C MET A 89 5.81 -9.15 -9.44
N LEU A 90 4.79 -8.68 -10.18
CA LEU A 90 4.76 -8.73 -11.64
C LEU A 90 5.78 -7.76 -12.27
N GLN A 91 5.91 -6.54 -11.75
CA GLN A 91 6.85 -5.54 -12.26
C GLN A 91 8.31 -5.95 -12.04
N HIS A 92 8.59 -6.64 -10.94
CA HIS A 92 9.94 -7.07 -10.56
C HIS A 92 10.27 -8.52 -10.95
N GLU A 93 9.39 -9.18 -11.72
CA GLU A 93 9.58 -10.57 -12.18
C GLU A 93 9.95 -11.54 -11.03
N LEU A 94 9.22 -11.41 -9.91
CA LEU A 94 9.50 -12.18 -8.70
C LEU A 94 8.94 -13.60 -8.75
N PHE A 95 7.95 -13.87 -9.60
CA PHE A 95 7.37 -15.21 -9.79
C PHE A 95 8.36 -16.12 -10.54
N ARG A 96 9.13 -16.90 -9.78
CA ARG A 96 10.17 -17.80 -10.34
C ARG A 96 10.01 -19.23 -9.85
N ASN A 97 10.22 -20.17 -10.75
CA ASN A 97 10.27 -21.59 -10.43
C ASN A 97 11.60 -21.93 -9.74
N GLU A 98 11.71 -23.13 -9.14
CA GLU A 98 12.95 -23.61 -8.53
C GLU A 98 14.15 -23.57 -9.49
N ASN A 99 13.88 -23.70 -10.80
CA ASN A 99 14.87 -23.66 -11.86
C ASN A 99 15.30 -22.23 -12.26
N GLY A 100 14.74 -21.19 -11.61
CA GLY A 100 15.02 -19.78 -11.88
C GLY A 100 14.28 -19.19 -13.09
N THR A 101 13.52 -20.00 -13.84
CA THR A 101 12.65 -19.56 -14.94
C THR A 101 11.39 -18.88 -14.43
N LEU A 102 10.78 -18.03 -15.26
CA LEU A 102 9.52 -17.38 -14.93
C LEU A 102 8.39 -18.41 -14.79
N ALA A 103 7.56 -18.24 -13.77
CA ALA A 103 6.42 -19.10 -13.50
C ALA A 103 5.17 -18.57 -14.20
N GLU A 104 4.95 -19.00 -15.45
CA GLU A 104 3.86 -18.51 -16.30
C GLU A 104 2.48 -18.76 -15.67
N ASP A 105 2.29 -19.93 -15.05
CA ASP A 105 1.09 -20.32 -14.31
C ASP A 105 0.75 -19.33 -13.18
N ARG A 106 1.73 -18.95 -12.37
CA ARG A 106 1.56 -17.98 -11.28
C ARG A 106 1.37 -16.56 -11.79
N ILE A 107 2.07 -16.19 -12.86
CA ILE A 107 1.89 -14.88 -13.52
C ILE A 107 0.47 -14.74 -14.08
N GLU A 108 -0.06 -15.81 -14.70
CA GLU A 108 -1.43 -15.84 -15.19
C GLU A 108 -2.44 -15.79 -14.05
N ALA A 109 -2.24 -16.56 -12.97
CA ALA A 109 -3.08 -16.50 -11.79
C ALA A 109 -3.10 -15.11 -11.14
N ALA A 110 -1.94 -14.46 -11.00
CA ALA A 110 -1.83 -13.08 -10.49
C ALA A 110 -2.58 -12.08 -11.38
N LYS A 111 -2.41 -12.18 -12.70
CA LYS A 111 -3.14 -11.33 -13.67
C LYS A 111 -4.65 -11.59 -13.65
N ALA A 112 -5.07 -12.83 -13.41
CA ALA A 112 -6.48 -13.18 -13.29
C ALA A 112 -7.10 -12.61 -12.01
N TYR A 113 -6.38 -12.72 -10.88
CA TYR A 113 -6.79 -12.15 -9.60
C TYR A 113 -6.94 -10.62 -9.68
N LEU A 114 -6.00 -9.93 -10.33
CA LEU A 114 -6.08 -8.48 -10.55
C LEU A 114 -7.24 -8.04 -11.45
N LYS A 115 -7.82 -8.97 -12.23
CA LYS A 115 -9.01 -8.71 -13.07
C LYS A 115 -10.31 -9.05 -12.37
N THR A 116 -10.26 -9.67 -11.18
CA THR A 116 -11.46 -10.03 -10.42
C THR A 116 -12.23 -8.77 -10.05
N ASP A 117 -13.54 -8.76 -10.35
CA ASP A 117 -14.42 -7.67 -9.96
C ASP A 117 -14.82 -7.81 -8.48
N TRP A 118 -14.03 -7.20 -7.61
CA TRP A 118 -14.28 -7.17 -6.17
C TRP A 118 -15.55 -6.40 -5.80
N ALA A 119 -16.02 -5.48 -6.66
CA ALA A 119 -17.25 -4.74 -6.39
C ALA A 119 -18.47 -5.63 -6.64
N LEU A 120 -18.47 -6.40 -7.73
CA LEU A 120 -19.49 -7.40 -8.01
C LEU A 120 -19.49 -8.48 -6.93
N LEU A 121 -18.33 -9.05 -6.58
CA LEU A 121 -18.23 -10.07 -5.53
C LEU A 121 -18.83 -9.59 -4.20
N ARG A 122 -18.60 -8.31 -3.84
CA ARG A 122 -19.18 -7.71 -2.63
C ARG A 122 -20.69 -7.52 -2.72
N GLN A 123 -21.24 -7.22 -3.89
CA GLN A 123 -22.70 -7.12 -4.09
C GLN A 123 -23.34 -8.50 -3.96
N GLU A 124 -22.79 -9.50 -4.64
CA GLU A 124 -23.30 -10.87 -4.67
C GLU A 124 -23.20 -11.56 -3.30
N ARG A 125 -22.23 -11.18 -2.45
CA ARG A 125 -22.17 -11.63 -1.04
C ARG A 125 -23.47 -11.42 -0.29
N TRP A 126 -24.19 -10.35 -0.59
CA TRP A 126 -25.45 -9.98 0.07
C TRP A 126 -26.70 -10.39 -0.72
N ALA A 127 -26.56 -11.23 -1.76
CA ALA A 127 -27.69 -11.67 -2.57
C ALA A 127 -28.71 -12.49 -1.77
N HIS A 128 -28.24 -13.29 -0.80
CA HIS A 128 -29.13 -14.00 0.12
C HIS A 128 -29.46 -13.15 1.35
N SER A 129 -30.75 -12.87 1.58
CA SER A 129 -31.18 -12.00 2.68
C SER A 129 -30.89 -12.62 4.05
N GLY A 130 -30.17 -11.89 4.92
CA GLY A 130 -29.95 -12.29 6.31
C GLY A 130 -28.92 -13.39 6.51
N PHE A 131 -28.14 -13.71 5.48
CA PHE A 131 -27.04 -14.67 5.53
C PHE A 131 -25.77 -14.03 5.01
N ASP A 132 -24.66 -14.28 5.70
CA ASP A 132 -23.34 -13.80 5.30
C ASP A 132 -22.41 -15.01 5.15
N PRO A 133 -21.96 -15.34 3.93
CA PRO A 133 -21.09 -16.48 3.68
C PRO A 133 -19.67 -16.33 4.26
N GLU A 134 -19.25 -15.13 4.67
CA GLU A 134 -17.95 -14.90 5.34
C GLU A 134 -18.08 -14.65 6.83
N ARG A 135 -19.22 -15.03 7.43
CA ARG A 135 -19.39 -14.92 8.88
C ARG A 135 -18.34 -15.80 9.59
N PRO A 136 -17.66 -15.30 10.64
CA PRO A 136 -16.75 -16.12 11.44
C PRO A 136 -17.43 -17.38 11.99
N PHE A 137 -16.73 -18.52 11.95
CA PHE A 137 -17.19 -19.83 12.45
C PHE A 137 -18.45 -20.39 11.76
N LEU A 138 -18.81 -19.87 10.58
CA LEU A 138 -19.96 -20.35 9.83
C LEU A 138 -19.89 -21.85 9.51
N ASP A 139 -18.72 -22.34 9.13
CA ASP A 139 -18.51 -23.75 8.78
C ASP A 139 -18.60 -24.69 10.01
N GLU A 140 -18.46 -24.15 11.23
CA GLU A 140 -18.68 -24.91 12.48
C GLU A 140 -20.16 -24.94 12.87
N GLU A 141 -20.86 -23.81 12.71
CA GLU A 141 -22.30 -23.70 13.01
C GLU A 141 -23.16 -24.44 11.96
N ARG A 142 -22.79 -24.36 10.69
CA ARG A 142 -23.56 -24.85 9.53
C ARG A 142 -22.63 -25.40 8.44
N PRO A 143 -21.93 -26.53 8.64
CA PRO A 143 -20.93 -27.03 7.69
C PRO A 143 -21.44 -27.24 6.25
N ASP A 144 -22.71 -27.58 6.10
CA ASP A 144 -23.32 -27.90 4.79
C ASP A 144 -24.08 -26.73 4.15
N TRP A 145 -23.88 -25.49 4.62
CA TRP A 145 -24.61 -24.31 4.12
C TRP A 145 -24.47 -24.13 2.60
N ARG A 146 -23.34 -24.53 2.02
CA ARG A 146 -23.07 -24.49 0.56
C ARG A 146 -23.98 -25.42 -0.24
N TYR A 147 -24.53 -26.48 0.38
CA TYR A 147 -25.40 -27.46 -0.28
C TYR A 147 -26.89 -27.16 -0.09
N GLU A 148 -27.23 -26.16 0.72
CA GLU A 148 -28.62 -25.77 0.90
C GLU A 148 -29.18 -25.11 -0.36
N PRO A 149 -30.27 -25.62 -0.96
CA PRO A 149 -30.69 -25.23 -2.30
C PRO A 149 -31.12 -23.76 -2.40
N ALA A 150 -31.59 -23.15 -1.30
CA ALA A 150 -31.93 -21.72 -1.27
C ALA A 150 -30.67 -20.85 -1.29
N ILE A 151 -29.69 -21.17 -0.45
CA ILE A 151 -28.44 -20.41 -0.32
C ILE A 151 -27.57 -20.61 -1.56
N ALA A 152 -27.41 -21.85 -2.01
CA ALA A 152 -26.60 -22.21 -3.17
C ALA A 152 -27.09 -21.53 -4.46
N LYS A 153 -28.40 -21.38 -4.61
CA LYS A 153 -28.99 -20.70 -5.77
C LYS A 153 -28.74 -19.20 -5.74
N ASP A 154 -28.97 -18.56 -4.59
CA ASP A 154 -28.84 -17.11 -4.45
C ASP A 154 -27.38 -16.66 -4.46
N LEU A 155 -26.45 -17.48 -3.95
CA LEU A 155 -25.02 -17.20 -3.89
C LEU A 155 -24.20 -17.90 -4.99
N ALA A 156 -24.82 -18.46 -6.02
CA ALA A 156 -24.11 -19.24 -7.04
C ALA A 156 -22.95 -18.46 -7.69
N LEU A 157 -23.22 -17.20 -8.08
CA LEU A 157 -22.22 -16.32 -8.69
C LEU A 157 -21.13 -15.91 -7.69
N TYR A 158 -21.52 -15.63 -6.44
CA TYR A 158 -20.56 -15.34 -5.37
C TYR A 158 -19.60 -16.51 -5.15
N LEU A 159 -20.12 -17.73 -5.05
CA LEU A 159 -19.31 -18.94 -4.84
C LEU A 159 -18.35 -19.18 -6.00
N GLU A 160 -18.81 -19.05 -7.25
CA GLU A 160 -17.95 -19.19 -8.43
C GLU A 160 -16.78 -18.19 -8.41
N LEU A 161 -17.07 -16.91 -8.20
CA LEU A 161 -16.05 -15.85 -8.18
C LEU A 161 -15.09 -16.01 -6.99
N LYS A 162 -15.61 -16.36 -5.82
CA LYS A 162 -14.81 -16.53 -4.59
C LYS A 162 -13.92 -17.75 -4.67
N ASP A 163 -14.45 -18.89 -5.10
CA ASP A 163 -13.69 -20.13 -5.25
C ASP A 163 -12.60 -19.93 -6.33
N ALA A 164 -12.90 -19.24 -7.44
CA ALA A 164 -11.91 -18.89 -8.44
C ALA A 164 -10.78 -17.99 -7.89
N ALA A 165 -11.13 -16.96 -7.11
CA ALA A 165 -10.14 -16.07 -6.48
C ALA A 165 -9.28 -16.80 -5.44
N ASP A 166 -9.88 -17.73 -4.69
CA ASP A 166 -9.17 -18.54 -3.69
C ASP A 166 -8.21 -19.54 -4.36
N GLU A 167 -8.61 -20.19 -5.45
CA GLU A 167 -7.72 -21.06 -6.22
C GLU A 167 -6.57 -20.27 -6.85
N GLN A 168 -6.83 -19.09 -7.41
CA GLN A 168 -5.78 -18.19 -7.89
C GLN A 168 -4.79 -17.84 -6.78
N MET A 169 -5.30 -17.51 -5.58
CA MET A 169 -4.45 -17.18 -4.44
C MET A 169 -3.61 -18.37 -3.95
N LYS A 170 -4.15 -19.59 -3.98
CA LYS A 170 -3.39 -20.81 -3.67
C LYS A 170 -2.24 -21.01 -4.65
N ILE A 171 -2.49 -20.80 -5.95
CA ILE A 171 -1.46 -20.90 -6.99
C ILE A 171 -0.38 -19.82 -6.79
N ILE A 172 -0.79 -18.57 -6.57
CA ILE A 172 0.14 -17.45 -6.33
C ILE A 172 1.06 -17.75 -5.13
N LYS A 173 0.52 -18.33 -4.06
CA LYS A 173 1.28 -18.65 -2.83
C LYS A 173 2.06 -19.96 -2.89
N SER A 174 1.90 -20.78 -3.93
CA SER A 174 2.60 -22.07 -4.04
C SER A 174 4.06 -21.93 -4.51
N GLY A 175 4.59 -20.70 -4.60
CA GLY A 175 5.95 -20.44 -5.01
C GLY A 175 7.01 -20.98 -4.02
N PRO A 176 8.23 -21.27 -4.50
CA PRO A 176 9.33 -21.69 -3.65
C PRO A 176 9.82 -20.54 -2.75
N ASP A 177 10.59 -20.88 -1.71
CA ASP A 177 11.31 -19.92 -0.85
C ASP A 177 10.44 -18.81 -0.22
N MET A 178 9.15 -19.07 -0.03
CA MET A 178 8.19 -18.12 0.55
C MET A 178 8.23 -16.76 -0.18
N GLU A 179 8.40 -16.77 -1.51
CA GLU A 179 8.55 -15.55 -2.33
C GLU A 179 7.44 -14.51 -2.09
N TYR A 180 6.21 -14.98 -1.85
CA TYR A 180 5.05 -14.14 -1.55
C TYR A 180 5.24 -13.39 -0.23
N GLU A 181 5.61 -14.10 0.84
CA GLU A 181 5.83 -13.50 2.17
C GLU A 181 7.04 -12.57 2.14
N ARG A 182 8.09 -12.92 1.39
CA ARG A 182 9.26 -12.05 1.21
C ARG A 182 8.90 -10.77 0.45
N ALA A 183 8.06 -10.85 -0.57
CA ALA A 183 7.57 -9.68 -1.29
C ALA A 183 6.66 -8.80 -0.42
N GLU A 184 5.79 -9.41 0.39
CA GLU A 184 4.96 -8.72 1.37
C GLU A 184 5.82 -7.99 2.40
N ASN A 185 6.81 -8.67 2.99
CA ASN A 185 7.76 -8.07 3.91
C ASN A 185 8.54 -6.93 3.26
N SER A 186 8.96 -7.07 1.99
CA SER A 186 9.65 -6.01 1.25
C SER A 186 8.80 -4.74 1.15
N LEU A 187 7.51 -4.87 0.82
CA LEU A 187 6.58 -3.73 0.76
C LEU A 187 6.31 -3.10 2.13
N ILE A 188 6.17 -3.93 3.17
CA ILE A 188 6.01 -3.43 4.55
C ILE A 188 7.27 -2.66 4.98
N MET A 189 8.46 -3.14 4.61
CA MET A 189 9.71 -2.44 4.90
C MET A 189 9.81 -1.10 4.16
N CYS A 190 9.22 -0.95 2.97
CA CYS A 190 9.11 0.37 2.32
C CYS A 190 8.27 1.39 3.13
N GLN A 191 7.38 0.95 4.04
CA GLN A 191 6.66 1.85 4.96
C GLN A 191 7.51 2.28 6.16
N ARG A 192 8.45 1.43 6.61
CA ARG A 192 9.32 1.75 7.74
C ARG A 192 10.44 2.67 7.28
N VAL A 193 10.19 3.95 7.54
CA VAL A 193 11.06 5.10 7.24
C VAL A 193 12.44 5.03 7.88
N ASP A 194 12.68 4.11 8.82
CA ASP A 194 14.00 3.87 9.40
C ASP A 194 15.06 3.50 8.32
N LEU A 195 14.63 2.98 7.15
CA LEU A 195 15.52 2.56 6.07
C LEU A 195 15.71 3.58 4.94
N TRP A 196 15.06 4.75 4.95
CA TRP A 196 15.40 5.80 3.98
C TRP A 196 16.85 6.31 4.14
N CYS A 197 17.49 5.97 5.26
CA CYS A 197 18.91 6.19 5.54
C CYS A 197 19.76 4.91 5.46
N ALA A 198 19.17 3.75 5.13
CA ALA A 198 19.87 2.47 5.12
C ALA A 198 20.30 2.08 3.70
N GLY A 199 21.50 1.52 3.58
CA GLY A 199 22.03 1.07 2.30
C GLY A 199 21.28 -0.16 1.76
N GLU A 200 21.41 -0.42 0.46
CA GLU A 200 20.82 -1.59 -0.23
C GLU A 200 21.08 -2.91 0.52
N ALA A 201 22.29 -3.09 1.05
CA ALA A 201 22.69 -4.27 1.83
C ALA A 201 22.04 -4.41 3.23
N GLU A 202 21.49 -3.33 3.79
CA GLU A 202 20.74 -3.35 5.06
C GLU A 202 19.27 -3.68 4.81
N VAL A 203 18.72 -3.16 3.70
CA VAL A 203 17.40 -3.55 3.20
C VAL A 203 17.38 -5.04 2.86
N GLU A 204 18.38 -5.55 2.13
CA GLU A 204 18.50 -6.97 1.79
C GLU A 204 18.59 -7.89 3.02
N ARG A 205 19.23 -7.45 4.10
CA ARG A 205 19.32 -8.21 5.36
C ARG A 205 18.02 -8.23 6.16
N ALA A 206 17.19 -7.19 6.03
CA ALA A 206 15.89 -7.12 6.69
C ALA A 206 14.80 -7.91 5.95
N VAL A 207 15.01 -8.19 4.66
CA VAL A 207 14.10 -8.96 3.79
C VAL A 207 14.40 -10.48 3.79
N ARG A 208 15.58 -10.88 4.31
CA ARG A 208 15.91 -12.29 4.58
C ARG A 208 15.25 -12.77 5.87
#